data_AF-A0A1A3ETJ3-F1
#
_entry.id   AF-A0A1A3ETJ3-F1
#
_cell.length_a   1.000
_cell.length_b   1.000
_cell.length_c   1.000
_cell.angle_alpha   90.00
_cell.angle_beta   90.00
_cell.angle_gamma   90.00
#
_symmetry.space_group_name_H-M   'P 1'
#
loop_
_entity.id
_entity.type
_entity.pdbx_description
1 polymer ?
#
loop_
_entity_poly.entity_id
_entity_poly.type
_entity_poly.pdbx_seq_one_letter_code
_entity_poly.pdbx_strand_id
1 'polypeptide(L)'
;QALLELTDYAPLPLREPVRSLVWVRGRLQEVHPTEILDLLDLIAAECPNPALLGIDTPRCRPGGGDEPRYTLLRLEIASVVVTDATGAEPVSVADLLNARPDPFCALESSLLWHLDTAHSDVLARLVSRLPAPLRRGHVRPLGLDRYGVRFRVEGDDRDHDVRLPFHKPVDDMTGLSQAIRVLMGCPFINGLRARG
;
A
#
# COMPACT_ATOMS: atom_id res chain seq x y z
N GLN A 1 21.50 -0.68 -17.41
CA GLN A 1 20.78 -1.42 -16.35
C GLN A 1 20.29 -0.42 -15.32
N ALA A 2 19.08 -0.58 -14.80
CA ALA A 2 18.45 0.40 -13.91
C ALA A 2 17.91 -0.28 -12.65
N LEU A 3 17.80 0.51 -11.58
CA LEU A 3 17.18 0.16 -10.31
C LEU A 3 16.17 1.26 -9.97
N LEU A 4 14.92 0.86 -9.72
CA LEU A 4 13.86 1.71 -9.21
C LEU A 4 13.61 1.31 -7.75
N GLU A 5 13.71 2.28 -6.85
CA GLU A 5 13.32 2.13 -5.44
C GLU A 5 11.97 2.82 -5.23
N LEU A 6 11.02 2.09 -4.68
CA LEU A 6 9.71 2.59 -4.28
C LEU A 6 9.61 2.52 -2.77
N THR A 7 9.40 3.68 -2.15
CA THR A 7 9.18 3.78 -0.71
C THR A 7 7.69 3.93 -0.43
N ASP A 8 7.16 2.99 0.35
CA ASP A 8 5.80 3.06 0.86
C ASP A 8 5.83 3.74 2.23
N TYR A 9 5.19 4.91 2.30
CA TYR A 9 5.11 5.71 3.51
C TYR A 9 3.75 5.49 4.19
N ALA A 10 3.76 5.43 5.52
CA ALA A 10 2.55 5.47 6.32
C ALA A 10 1.80 6.79 6.06
N PRO A 11 0.47 6.76 5.91
CA PRO A 11 -0.32 7.97 5.68
C PRO A 11 -0.49 8.85 6.93
N LEU A 12 -0.12 8.33 8.10
CA LEU A 12 -0.13 9.02 9.38
C LEU A 12 1.28 9.54 9.71
N PRO A 13 1.41 10.63 10.49
CA PRO A 13 2.71 11.14 10.94
C PRO A 13 3.25 10.25 12.07
N LEU A 14 4.02 9.24 11.70
CA LEU A 14 4.77 8.37 12.62
C LEU A 14 6.22 8.85 12.74
N ARG A 15 6.89 8.50 13.84
CA ARG A 15 8.31 8.81 14.05
C ARG A 15 9.18 8.27 12.92
N GLU A 16 8.99 6.99 12.59
CA GLU A 16 9.54 6.36 11.39
C GLU A 16 8.38 6.17 10.39
N PRO A 17 8.34 6.88 9.25
CA PRO A 17 7.19 6.82 8.35
C PRO A 17 7.27 5.70 7.32
N VAL A 18 8.44 5.12 7.07
CA VAL A 18 8.59 4.05 6.06
C VAL A 18 8.01 2.74 6.60
N ARG A 19 7.13 2.11 5.83
CA ARG A 19 6.47 0.84 6.20
C ARG A 19 6.81 -0.32 5.26
N SER A 20 7.22 -0.03 4.02
CA SER A 20 7.81 -1.02 3.13
C SER A 20 8.71 -0.36 2.07
N LEU A 21 9.59 -1.17 1.49
CA LEU A 21 10.44 -0.79 0.36
C LEU A 21 10.29 -1.83 -0.75
N VAL A 22 10.24 -1.38 -2.00
CA VAL A 22 10.26 -2.26 -3.16
C VAL A 22 11.40 -1.85 -4.08
N TRP A 23 12.28 -2.79 -4.39
CA TRP A 23 13.33 -2.61 -5.38
C TRP A 23 12.99 -3.36 -6.65
N VAL A 24 12.89 -2.63 -7.75
CA VAL A 24 12.64 -3.18 -9.08
C VAL A 24 13.89 -2.97 -9.92
N ARG A 25 14.54 -4.07 -10.29
CA ARG A 25 15.72 -4.05 -11.16
C ARG A 25 15.33 -4.48 -12.56
N GLY A 26 15.85 -3.79 -13.57
CA GLY A 26 15.50 -4.07 -14.95
C GLY A 26 16.38 -3.37 -15.99
N ARG A 27 15.90 -3.41 -17.24
CA ARG A 27 16.46 -2.64 -18.35
C ARG A 27 15.52 -1.50 -18.69
N LEU A 28 16.02 -0.28 -18.72
CA LEU A 28 15.30 0.84 -19.31
C LEU A 28 15.47 0.79 -20.83
N GLN A 29 14.37 0.94 -21.55
CA GLN A 29 14.31 1.01 -23.00
C GLN A 29 13.51 2.25 -23.39
N GLU A 30 13.97 2.99 -24.38
CA GLU A 30 13.12 4.00 -25.01
C GLU A 30 11.95 3.31 -25.71
N VAL A 31 10.75 3.89 -25.56
CA VAL A 31 9.56 3.41 -26.26
C VAL A 31 9.67 3.79 -27.72
N HIS A 32 9.36 2.85 -28.63
CA HIS A 32 9.47 3.11 -30.05
C HIS A 32 8.52 4.26 -30.46
N PRO A 33 8.96 5.21 -31.31
CA PRO A 33 8.17 6.40 -31.64
C PRO A 33 6.72 6.10 -32.08
N THR A 34 6.49 4.99 -32.77
CA THR A 34 5.14 4.59 -33.25
C THR A 34 4.21 4.11 -32.14
N GLU A 35 4.74 3.66 -30.99
CA GLU A 35 3.98 3.12 -29.86
C GLU A 35 3.68 4.18 -28.80
N ILE A 36 4.36 5.33 -28.84
CA ILE A 36 4.29 6.35 -27.79
C ILE A 36 2.86 6.83 -27.60
N LEU A 37 2.14 7.22 -28.66
CA LEU A 37 0.80 7.80 -28.53
C LEU A 37 -0.19 6.82 -27.91
N ASP A 38 -0.22 5.57 -28.40
CA ASP A 38 -1.10 4.53 -27.87
C ASP A 38 -0.79 4.23 -26.39
N LEU A 39 0.49 4.22 -26.02
CA LEU A 39 0.90 4.00 -24.63
C LEU A 39 0.55 5.20 -23.73
N LEU A 40 0.67 6.43 -24.22
CA LEU A 40 0.26 7.62 -23.49
C LEU A 40 -1.25 7.64 -23.24
N ASP A 41 -2.06 7.27 -24.23
CA ASP A 41 -3.52 7.18 -24.08
C ASP A 41 -3.89 6.11 -23.03
N LEU A 42 -3.21 4.96 -23.06
CA LEU A 42 -3.41 3.89 -22.07
C LEU A 42 -3.02 4.34 -20.65
N ILE A 43 -1.88 5.02 -20.49
CA ILE A 43 -1.46 5.57 -19.19
C ILE A 43 -2.44 6.65 -18.72
N ALA A 44 -2.87 7.55 -19.61
CA ALA A 44 -3.77 8.65 -19.26
C ALA A 44 -5.16 8.16 -18.85
N ALA A 45 -5.66 7.05 -19.42
CA ALA A 45 -6.92 6.45 -19.04
C ALA A 45 -6.92 5.91 -17.60
N GLU A 46 -5.80 5.34 -17.16
CA GLU A 46 -5.65 4.74 -15.83
C GLU A 46 -5.11 5.74 -14.78
N CYS A 47 -4.17 6.60 -15.17
CA CYS A 47 -3.47 7.56 -14.31
C CYS A 47 -3.32 8.92 -15.02
N PRO A 48 -4.38 9.75 -15.03
CA PRO A 48 -4.31 11.08 -15.64
C PRO A 48 -3.25 11.94 -14.94
N ASN A 49 -2.21 12.34 -15.67
CA ASN A 49 -1.14 13.19 -15.16
C ASN A 49 -0.77 14.28 -16.18
N PRO A 50 -0.79 15.58 -15.83
CA PRO A 50 -0.41 16.66 -16.74
C PRO A 50 0.99 16.53 -17.35
N ALA A 51 1.92 15.85 -16.67
CA ALA A 51 3.27 15.61 -17.18
C ALA A 51 3.29 14.81 -18.49
N LEU A 52 2.23 14.03 -18.79
CA LEU A 52 2.10 13.28 -20.04
C LEU A 52 2.05 14.19 -21.27
N LEU A 53 1.56 15.42 -21.13
CA LEU A 53 1.50 16.40 -22.22
C LEU A 53 2.89 16.93 -22.63
N GLY A 54 3.87 16.85 -21.73
CA GLY A 54 5.25 17.27 -22.00
C GLY A 54 6.12 16.18 -22.62
N ILE A 55 5.57 14.99 -22.91
CA ILE A 55 6.33 13.89 -23.50
C ILE A 55 6.58 14.16 -24.99
N ASP A 56 7.82 13.99 -25.43
CA ASP A 56 8.20 14.17 -26.82
C ASP A 56 7.57 13.05 -27.67
N THR A 57 6.77 13.44 -28.64
CA THR A 57 6.05 12.53 -29.53
C THR A 57 6.51 12.75 -30.97
N PRO A 58 6.29 11.79 -31.89
CA PRO A 58 6.64 11.96 -33.30
C PRO A 58 5.95 13.16 -33.97
N ARG A 59 4.84 13.66 -33.38
CA ARG A 59 4.07 14.81 -33.87
C ARG A 59 4.53 16.13 -33.27
N CYS A 60 5.40 16.11 -32.26
CA CYS A 60 5.91 17.32 -31.63
C CYS A 60 6.73 18.12 -32.64
N ARG A 61 6.35 19.39 -32.82
CA ARG A 61 7.15 20.34 -33.60
C ARG A 61 8.50 20.56 -32.87
N PRO A 62 9.64 20.75 -33.58
CA PRO A 62 10.88 21.15 -32.94
C PRO A 62 10.63 22.38 -32.04
N GLY A 63 11.06 22.28 -30.78
CA GLY A 63 10.65 23.20 -29.71
C GLY A 63 11.11 24.63 -29.95
N GLY A 64 10.20 25.57 -29.75
CA GLY A 64 10.45 27.01 -29.82
C GLY A 64 10.31 27.73 -28.47
N GLY A 65 10.44 27.03 -27.35
CA GLY A 65 10.23 27.60 -26.01
C GLY A 65 10.86 26.80 -24.88
N ASP A 66 10.81 27.38 -23.67
CA ASP A 66 11.45 26.94 -22.41
C ASP A 66 10.67 25.84 -21.66
N GLU A 67 9.73 25.15 -22.33
CA GLU A 67 8.90 24.11 -21.70
C GLU A 67 9.66 22.78 -21.56
N PRO A 68 9.55 22.09 -20.40
CA PRO A 68 10.23 20.83 -20.17
C PRO A 68 9.70 19.74 -21.10
N ARG A 69 10.61 19.07 -21.82
CA ARG A 69 10.34 17.89 -22.64
C ARG A 69 10.77 16.62 -21.93
N TYR A 70 9.91 15.62 -21.94
CA TYR A 70 10.16 14.32 -21.33
C TYR A 70 10.30 13.22 -22.39
N THR A 71 11.12 12.21 -22.11
CA THR A 71 11.21 11.00 -22.93
C THR A 71 10.51 9.86 -22.23
N LEU A 72 9.70 9.09 -22.96
CA LEU A 72 9.02 7.92 -22.41
C LEU A 72 9.95 6.70 -22.41
N LEU A 73 10.27 6.20 -21.22
CA LEU A 73 11.08 5.00 -21.01
C LEU A 73 10.22 3.88 -20.43
N ARG A 74 10.42 2.66 -20.91
CA ARG A 74 9.86 1.43 -20.36
C ARG A 74 10.91 0.70 -19.54
N LEU A 75 10.58 0.38 -18.28
CA LEU A 75 11.38 -0.52 -17.46
C LEU A 75 10.94 -1.97 -17.69
N GLU A 76 11.76 -2.74 -18.40
CA GLU A 76 11.60 -4.19 -18.51
C GLU A 76 12.13 -4.85 -17.22
N ILE A 77 11.20 -5.32 -16.39
CA ILE A 77 11.48 -5.86 -15.05
C ILE A 77 12.22 -7.20 -15.17
N ALA A 78 13.35 -7.33 -14.47
CA ALA A 78 14.12 -8.56 -14.37
C ALA A 78 13.99 -9.22 -12.99
N SER A 79 13.88 -8.43 -11.93
CA SER A 79 13.70 -8.93 -10.57
C SER A 79 13.06 -7.89 -9.67
N VAL A 80 12.26 -8.34 -8.70
CA VAL A 80 11.66 -7.49 -7.67
C VAL A 80 11.99 -8.06 -6.30
N VAL A 81 12.34 -7.18 -5.36
CA VAL A 81 12.50 -7.51 -3.94
C VAL A 81 11.60 -6.59 -3.15
N VAL A 82 10.80 -7.17 -2.25
CA VAL A 82 9.92 -6.42 -1.34
C VAL A 82 10.47 -6.59 0.08
N THR A 83 10.54 -5.49 0.82
CA THR A 83 10.89 -5.48 2.24
C THR A 83 9.79 -4.84 3.06
N ASP A 84 9.47 -5.47 4.17
CA ASP A 84 8.66 -4.88 5.24
C ASP A 84 9.22 -5.31 6.61
N ALA A 85 8.44 -5.14 7.67
CA ALA A 85 8.83 -5.52 9.02
C ALA A 85 9.06 -7.03 9.23
N THR A 86 8.63 -7.87 8.30
CA THR A 86 8.79 -9.33 8.37
C THR A 86 10.07 -9.83 7.70
N GLY A 87 10.65 -9.04 6.79
CA GLY A 87 11.90 -9.38 6.13
C GLY A 87 12.03 -8.81 4.73
N ALA A 88 12.91 -9.42 3.94
CA ALA A 88 13.13 -9.11 2.53
C ALA A 88 12.89 -10.38 1.71
N GLU A 89 11.98 -10.32 0.74
CA GLU A 89 11.63 -11.47 -0.09
C GLU A 89 11.67 -11.13 -1.59
N PRO A 90 12.20 -12.04 -2.44
CA PRO A 90 12.12 -11.88 -3.87
C PRO A 90 10.72 -12.22 -4.38
N VAL A 91 10.19 -11.40 -5.29
CA VAL A 91 8.93 -11.64 -5.99
C VAL A 91 9.23 -11.93 -7.46
N SER A 92 8.69 -13.04 -7.97
CA SER A 92 8.87 -13.38 -9.38
C SER A 92 8.09 -12.39 -10.26
N VAL A 93 8.59 -12.15 -11.48
CA VAL A 93 7.88 -11.27 -12.44
C VAL A 93 6.49 -11.84 -12.78
N ALA A 94 6.37 -13.16 -12.87
CA ALA A 94 5.08 -13.82 -13.12
C ALA A 94 4.09 -13.58 -11.98
N ASP A 95 4.52 -13.69 -10.73
CA ASP A 95 3.65 -13.44 -9.57
C ASP A 95 3.23 -11.97 -9.50
N LEU A 96 4.16 -11.04 -9.77
CA LEU A 96 3.86 -9.61 -9.82
C LEU A 96 2.81 -9.28 -10.88
N LEU A 97 2.92 -9.85 -12.09
CA LEU A 97 1.95 -9.60 -13.18
C LEU A 97 0.59 -10.26 -12.91
N ASN A 98 0.56 -11.36 -12.15
CA ASN A 98 -0.68 -12.04 -11.78
C ASN A 98 -1.36 -11.43 -10.53
N ALA A 99 -0.62 -10.65 -9.74
CA ALA A 99 -1.17 -9.99 -8.57
C ALA A 99 -2.33 -9.05 -8.94
N ARG A 100 -3.19 -8.81 -7.95
CA ARG A 100 -4.25 -7.81 -8.02
C ARG A 100 -4.06 -6.83 -6.88
N PRO A 101 -4.30 -5.52 -7.11
CA PRO A 101 -4.29 -4.55 -6.01
C PRO A 101 -5.24 -4.96 -4.89
N ASP A 102 -4.90 -4.61 -3.66
CA ASP A 102 -5.79 -4.80 -2.52
C ASP A 102 -7.09 -3.98 -2.72
N PRO A 103 -8.28 -4.53 -2.44
CA PRO A 103 -9.54 -3.82 -2.62
C PRO A 103 -9.65 -2.52 -1.80
N PHE A 104 -8.86 -2.37 -0.74
CA PHE A 104 -8.85 -1.18 0.11
C PHE A 104 -7.72 -0.19 -0.23
N CYS A 105 -6.88 -0.44 -1.23
CA CYS A 105 -5.69 0.38 -1.50
C CYS A 105 -6.00 1.88 -1.68
N ALA A 106 -7.12 2.21 -2.33
CA ALA A 106 -7.55 3.59 -2.54
C ALA A 106 -8.18 4.26 -1.30
N LEU A 107 -8.66 3.45 -0.33
CA LEU A 107 -9.35 3.92 0.87
C LEU A 107 -8.49 3.84 2.14
N GLU A 108 -7.40 3.07 2.10
CA GLU A 108 -6.55 2.76 3.25
C GLU A 108 -6.18 4.01 4.04
N SER A 109 -5.67 5.05 3.37
CA SER A 109 -5.25 6.29 4.01
C SER A 109 -6.38 6.92 4.82
N SER A 110 -7.57 7.07 4.22
CA SER A 110 -8.74 7.65 4.89
C SER A 110 -9.20 6.79 6.07
N LEU A 111 -9.14 5.46 5.94
CA LEU A 111 -9.50 4.52 7.01
C LEU A 111 -8.54 4.61 8.20
N LEU A 112 -7.24 4.71 7.95
CA LEU A 112 -6.22 4.85 9.01
C LEU A 112 -6.35 6.19 9.73
N TRP A 113 -6.54 7.29 9.00
CA TRP A 113 -6.85 8.60 9.58
C TRP A 113 -8.10 8.59 10.45
N HIS A 114 -9.16 7.94 9.97
CA HIS A 114 -10.39 7.81 10.74
C HIS A 114 -10.19 6.99 12.01
N LEU A 115 -9.43 5.89 11.95
CA LEU A 115 -9.10 5.08 13.11
C LEU A 115 -8.28 5.85 14.16
N ASP A 116 -7.29 6.65 13.74
CA ASP A 116 -6.41 7.43 14.63
C ASP A 116 -7.16 8.60 15.30
N THR A 117 -8.06 9.27 14.57
CA THR A 117 -8.68 10.53 15.02
C THR A 117 -10.08 10.39 15.62
N ALA A 118 -10.88 9.43 15.16
CA ALA A 118 -12.29 9.31 15.54
C ALA A 118 -12.59 8.11 16.45
N HIS A 119 -11.68 7.12 16.51
CA HIS A 119 -11.95 5.82 17.12
C HIS A 119 -10.84 5.35 18.08
N SER A 120 -10.44 6.23 18.99
CA SER A 120 -9.45 5.92 20.04
C SER A 120 -9.88 4.76 20.95
N ASP A 121 -11.19 4.56 21.13
CA ASP A 121 -11.77 3.45 21.88
C ASP A 121 -11.61 2.09 21.17
N VAL A 122 -11.81 2.07 19.84
CA VAL A 122 -11.56 0.91 18.98
C VAL A 122 -10.08 0.58 18.99
N LEU A 123 -9.22 1.59 18.82
CA LEU A 123 -7.77 1.43 18.86
C LEU A 123 -7.34 0.81 20.18
N ALA A 124 -7.78 1.35 21.33
CA ALA A 124 -7.47 0.80 22.65
C ALA A 124 -7.88 -0.67 22.80
N ARG A 125 -9.03 -1.08 22.25
CA ARG A 125 -9.48 -2.47 22.25
C ARG A 125 -8.61 -3.36 21.38
N LEU A 126 -8.18 -2.88 20.20
CA LEU A 126 -7.25 -3.62 19.34
C LEU A 126 -5.87 -3.75 19.99
N VAL A 127 -5.35 -2.68 20.63
CA VAL A 127 -4.10 -2.70 21.41
C VAL A 127 -4.15 -3.73 22.52
N SER A 128 -5.31 -3.91 23.17
CA SER A 128 -5.47 -4.94 24.22
C SER A 128 -5.22 -6.37 23.73
N ARG A 129 -5.30 -6.61 22.41
CA ARG A 129 -5.02 -7.91 21.77
C ARG A 129 -3.54 -8.14 21.49
N LEU A 130 -2.70 -7.11 21.58
CA LEU A 130 -1.26 -7.25 21.34
C LEU A 130 -0.58 -8.05 22.46
N PRO A 131 0.58 -8.68 22.20
CA PRO A 131 1.44 -9.23 23.24
C PRO A 131 1.74 -8.20 24.35
N ALA A 132 1.75 -8.63 25.61
CA ALA A 132 1.90 -7.74 26.76
C ALA A 132 3.11 -6.78 26.70
N PRO A 133 4.31 -7.19 26.22
CA PRO A 133 5.46 -6.28 26.11
C PRO A 133 5.21 -5.09 25.18
N LEU A 134 4.40 -5.28 24.13
CA LEU A 134 4.11 -4.29 23.09
C LEU A 134 3.01 -3.30 23.50
N ARG A 135 2.32 -3.52 24.62
CA ARG A 135 1.21 -2.64 25.07
C ARG A 135 1.69 -1.36 25.76
N ARG A 136 2.99 -1.25 26.08
CA ARG A 136 3.56 -0.10 26.81
C ARG A 136 4.00 1.04 25.90
N GLY A 137 4.27 0.76 24.62
CA GLY A 137 4.63 1.77 23.65
C GLY A 137 3.41 2.52 23.10
N HIS A 138 3.67 3.62 22.40
CA HIS A 138 2.61 4.39 21.75
C HIS A 138 2.20 3.69 20.45
N VAL A 139 0.98 3.18 20.40
CA VAL A 139 0.52 2.36 19.26
C VAL A 139 -0.17 3.22 18.22
N ARG A 140 0.33 3.17 16.98
CA ARG A 140 -0.18 3.91 15.83
C ARG A 140 -0.66 2.96 14.74
N PRO A 141 -1.81 3.22 14.09
CA PRO A 141 -2.17 2.50 12.87
C PRO A 141 -1.08 2.68 11.79
N LEU A 142 -0.74 1.61 11.08
CA LEU A 142 0.33 1.62 10.07
C LEU A 142 -0.17 1.21 8.68
N GLY A 143 -1.09 0.25 8.64
CA GLY A 143 -1.60 -0.30 7.40
C GLY A 143 -2.91 -1.05 7.60
N LEU A 144 -3.71 -1.12 6.54
CA LEU A 144 -4.93 -1.90 6.48
C LEU A 144 -5.06 -2.50 5.09
N ASP A 145 -5.29 -3.81 5.03
CA ASP A 145 -5.50 -4.55 3.80
C ASP A 145 -6.58 -5.62 4.01
N ARG A 146 -6.91 -6.37 2.95
CA ARG A 146 -7.93 -7.42 3.00
C ARG A 146 -7.68 -8.54 3.99
N TYR A 147 -6.45 -8.68 4.48
CA TYR A 147 -6.04 -9.75 5.39
C TYR A 147 -5.87 -9.27 6.84
N GLY A 148 -5.97 -7.97 7.15
CA GLY A 148 -5.83 -7.50 8.53
C GLY A 148 -5.38 -6.06 8.69
N VAL A 149 -5.07 -5.71 9.95
CA VAL A 149 -4.60 -4.38 10.35
C VAL A 149 -3.17 -4.47 10.88
N ARG A 150 -2.31 -3.53 10.48
CA ARG A 150 -0.95 -3.36 11.00
C ARG A 150 -0.88 -2.14 11.90
N PHE A 151 -0.11 -2.26 12.97
CA PHE A 151 0.20 -1.18 13.89
C PHE A 151 1.72 -1.07 14.07
N ARG A 152 2.19 0.15 14.28
CA ARG A 152 3.55 0.43 14.78
C ARG A 152 3.46 0.78 16.25
N VAL A 153 4.26 0.11 17.06
CA VAL A 153 4.43 0.40 18.48
C VAL A 153 5.70 1.21 18.62
N GLU A 154 5.55 2.50 18.86
CA GLU A 154 6.66 3.43 19.09
C GLU A 154 7.15 3.25 20.54
N GLY A 155 8.30 2.58 20.70
CA GLY A 155 8.95 2.34 21.99
C GLY A 155 10.12 3.30 22.23
N ASP A 156 10.69 3.28 23.43
CA ASP A 156 11.82 4.16 23.77
C ASP A 156 13.08 3.83 22.95
N ASP A 157 13.40 2.53 22.81
CA ASP A 157 14.63 2.08 22.12
C ASP A 157 14.43 1.83 20.61
N ARG A 158 13.27 1.27 20.22
CA ARG A 158 12.97 0.90 18.83
C ARG A 158 11.47 0.77 18.57
N ASP A 159 11.11 0.97 17.31
CA ASP A 159 9.77 0.70 16.82
C ASP A 159 9.57 -0.79 16.56
N HIS A 160 8.33 -1.25 16.74
CA HIS A 160 7.93 -2.62 16.45
C HIS A 160 6.62 -2.63 15.68
N ASP A 161 6.62 -3.27 14.52
CA ASP A 161 5.38 -3.49 13.78
C ASP A 161 4.73 -4.79 14.20
N VAL A 162 3.41 -4.74 14.34
CA VAL A 162 2.61 -5.89 14.71
C VAL A 162 1.38 -5.96 13.83
N ARG A 163 1.01 -7.17 13.44
CA ARG A 163 -0.14 -7.44 12.58
C ARG A 163 -1.21 -8.17 13.35
N LEU A 164 -2.44 -7.67 13.25
CA LEU A 164 -3.65 -8.37 13.67
C LEU A 164 -4.35 -8.94 12.43
N PRO A 165 -4.19 -10.24 12.14
CA PRO A 165 -4.78 -10.85 10.96
C PRO A 165 -6.31 -11.01 11.13
N PHE A 166 -7.06 -10.77 10.06
CA PHE A 166 -8.45 -11.19 9.99
C PHE A 166 -8.52 -12.72 9.85
N HIS A 167 -9.61 -13.31 10.34
CA HIS A 167 -9.81 -14.76 10.26
C HIS A 167 -9.93 -15.28 8.82
N LYS A 168 -10.45 -14.44 7.93
CA LYS A 168 -10.56 -14.68 6.49
C LYS A 168 -10.39 -13.36 5.74
N PRO A 169 -10.04 -13.39 4.44
CA PRO A 169 -9.96 -12.19 3.63
C PRO A 169 -11.31 -11.46 3.57
N VAL A 170 -11.27 -10.14 3.49
CA VAL A 170 -12.45 -9.28 3.35
C VAL A 170 -12.33 -8.44 2.08
N ASP A 171 -13.43 -8.29 1.34
CA ASP A 171 -13.39 -7.67 0.00
C ASP A 171 -14.28 -6.42 -0.10
N ASP A 172 -14.99 -6.07 0.98
CA ASP A 172 -15.86 -4.89 1.04
C ASP A 172 -15.90 -4.27 2.46
N MET A 173 -16.52 -3.09 2.55
CA MET A 173 -16.64 -2.33 3.81
C MET A 173 -17.47 -3.03 4.89
N THR A 174 -18.43 -3.88 4.49
CA THR A 174 -19.27 -4.64 5.42
C THR A 174 -18.44 -5.74 6.09
N GLY A 175 -17.67 -6.49 5.29
CA GLY A 175 -16.74 -7.51 5.72
C GLY A 175 -15.64 -6.92 6.60
N LEU A 176 -15.06 -5.78 6.21
CA LEU A 176 -14.08 -5.05 7.02
C LEU A 176 -14.64 -4.68 8.39
N SER A 177 -15.83 -4.06 8.44
CA SER A 177 -16.48 -3.68 9.69
C SER A 177 -16.75 -4.88 10.60
N GLN A 178 -17.14 -6.02 10.02
CA GLN A 178 -17.34 -7.26 10.76
C GLN A 178 -16.01 -7.81 11.31
N ALA A 179 -14.96 -7.83 10.49
CA ALA A 179 -13.66 -8.37 10.88
C ALA A 179 -13.02 -7.56 12.02
N ILE A 180 -13.11 -6.22 11.98
CA ILE A 180 -12.66 -5.35 13.08
C ILE A 180 -13.42 -5.64 14.38
N ARG A 181 -14.75 -5.82 14.33
CA ARG A 181 -15.55 -6.21 15.50
C ARG A 181 -15.12 -7.56 16.09
N VAL A 182 -14.79 -8.53 15.24
CA VAL A 182 -14.28 -9.83 15.69
C VAL A 182 -12.92 -9.68 16.39
N LEU A 183 -11.99 -8.89 15.84
CA LEU A 183 -10.70 -8.60 16.48
C LEU A 183 -10.83 -7.94 17.85
N MET A 184 -11.77 -7.00 18.00
CA MET A 184 -12.07 -6.40 19.31
C MET A 184 -12.65 -7.41 20.31
N GLY A 185 -13.08 -8.58 19.85
CA GLY A 185 -13.69 -9.65 20.65
C GLY A 185 -15.14 -9.39 21.01
N CYS A 186 -15.94 -8.90 20.07
CA CYS A 186 -17.38 -8.79 20.27
C CYS A 186 -17.98 -10.13 20.77
N PRO A 187 -18.72 -10.12 21.90
CA PRO A 187 -19.20 -11.32 22.61
C PRO A 187 -20.41 -12.03 21.97
N PHE A 188 -20.83 -11.65 20.76
CA PHE A 188 -22.11 -12.07 20.18
C PHE A 188 -22.07 -13.36 19.34
N ILE A 189 -20.93 -14.05 19.24
CA ILE A 189 -20.84 -15.33 18.52
C ILE A 189 -21.46 -16.51 19.33
N ASN A 190 -21.79 -16.30 20.61
CA ASN A 190 -22.49 -17.29 21.45
C ASN A 190 -24.01 -17.02 21.63
N GLY A 191 -24.61 -16.10 20.85
CA GLY A 191 -25.98 -15.62 21.06
C GLY A 191 -27.10 -16.36 20.32
N LEU A 192 -26.84 -17.44 19.58
CA LEU A 192 -27.87 -18.25 18.92
C LEU A 192 -27.54 -19.74 19.03
N ARG A 193 -27.65 -20.29 20.24
CA ARG A 193 -28.09 -21.68 20.41
C ARG A 193 -29.48 -21.63 21.04
N ALA A 194 -30.50 -21.76 20.18
CA ALA A 194 -31.84 -22.07 20.64
C ALA A 194 -31.78 -23.37 21.45
N ARG A 195 -32.38 -23.33 22.64
CA ARG A 195 -32.58 -24.48 23.51
C ARG A 195 -33.35 -25.56 22.74
N GLY A 196 -32.75 -26.73 22.64
CA GLY A 196 -33.46 -28.01 22.62
C GLY A 196 -33.40 -28.60 24.02
#